data_AF-A0A0N1BS02-F1
#
_entry.id   AF-A0A0N1BS02-F1
#
_cell.length_a   1.000
_cell.length_b   1.000
_cell.length_c   1.000
_cell.angle_alpha   90.00
_cell.angle_beta   90.00
_cell.angle_gamma   90.00
#
_symmetry.space_group_name_H-M   'P 1'
#
loop_
_entity.id
_entity.type
_entity.pdbx_description
1 polymer ?
#
loop_
_entity_poly.entity_id
_entity_poly.type
_entity_poly.pdbx_seq_one_letter_code
_entity_poly.pdbx_strand_id
1 'polypeptide(L)'
;MSATRLALFNPAGLPLPTGWDGPVCTLSRQLTALSPDLVIAADATEAKRTGHPWLGWLRDDPDRLRHDRQWLDCVLSHDGFIVENPAQAQFLTDTLSASGRPAHILTIADLAPEPLSALLGEVRAAAGFAPTGPAVRVDYIVRIGGRDIGFVRRCLDSLAAQTSGGIGVILVRYAPVRGLDAEMERQRPHFRRLDLIDIASPPIGPTTRSACLWAGLRSVEADLFGMLDDDDALHPNHVASLTPLALSGSIAIAGSVQVWDDAAGPFPPDDPSFEHRTFHALPPPDRSAFMAWNLAIHSSAGTRSRSGFRRR
;
A
#
# COMPACT_ATOMS: atom_id res chain seq x y z
N MET A 1 -19.31 22.24 6.48
CA MET A 1 -18.48 21.10 6.03
C MET A 1 -17.27 21.70 5.32
N SER A 2 -16.06 21.23 5.63
CA SER A 2 -14.86 21.67 4.90
C SER A 2 -14.96 21.21 3.45
N ALA A 3 -14.57 22.05 2.49
CA ALA A 3 -14.51 21.63 1.09
C ALA A 3 -13.47 20.52 0.94
N THR A 4 -13.81 19.45 0.19
CA THR A 4 -12.91 18.34 -0.11
C THR A 4 -11.69 18.86 -0.86
N ARG A 5 -10.47 18.61 -0.36
CA ARG A 5 -9.24 19.03 -1.03
C ARG A 5 -8.87 18.05 -2.13
N LEU A 6 -9.02 18.46 -3.38
CA LEU A 6 -8.71 17.63 -4.54
C LEU A 6 -7.35 17.96 -5.12
N ALA A 7 -6.70 16.98 -5.75
CA ALA A 7 -5.51 17.18 -6.56
C ALA A 7 -5.56 16.34 -7.83
N LEU A 8 -5.13 16.91 -8.95
CA LEU A 8 -4.95 16.16 -10.19
C LEU A 8 -3.48 15.75 -10.31
N PHE A 9 -3.22 14.45 -10.48
CA PHE A 9 -1.91 13.93 -10.82
C PHE A 9 -1.80 13.77 -12.34
N ASN A 10 -0.92 14.54 -12.97
CA ASN A 10 -0.80 14.63 -14.43
C ASN A 10 0.66 14.79 -14.87
N PRO A 11 1.51 13.76 -14.70
CA PRO A 11 2.93 13.82 -15.08
C PRO A 11 3.13 13.96 -16.59
N ALA A 12 2.22 13.42 -17.41
CA ALA A 12 2.29 13.43 -18.86
C ALA A 12 1.75 14.73 -19.50
N GLY A 13 1.20 15.66 -18.72
CA GLY A 13 0.65 16.91 -19.25
C GLY A 13 -0.59 16.72 -20.13
N LEU A 14 -1.40 15.71 -19.84
CA LEU A 14 -2.67 15.46 -20.55
C LEU A 14 -3.67 16.61 -20.37
N PRO A 15 -4.67 16.73 -21.26
CA PRO A 15 -5.73 17.71 -21.11
C PRO A 15 -6.44 17.60 -19.76
N LEU A 16 -6.64 18.75 -19.12
CA LEU A 16 -7.34 18.84 -17.84
C LEU A 16 -8.85 18.64 -18.03
N PRO A 17 -9.58 18.14 -17.00
CA PRO A 17 -11.03 18.20 -17.02
C PRO A 17 -11.52 19.64 -17.23
N THR A 18 -12.60 19.79 -18.00
CA THR A 18 -13.21 21.10 -18.22
C THR A 18 -13.62 21.72 -16.88
N GLY A 19 -13.22 22.97 -16.64
CA GLY A 19 -13.54 23.68 -15.40
C GLY A 19 -12.69 23.30 -14.19
N TRP A 20 -11.63 22.49 -14.36
CA TRP A 20 -10.69 22.20 -13.28
C TRP A 20 -9.91 23.44 -12.83
N ASP A 21 -10.04 23.80 -11.57
CA ASP A 21 -9.37 24.95 -10.92
C ASP A 21 -8.45 24.54 -9.75
N GLY A 22 -8.37 23.24 -9.48
CA GLY A 22 -7.56 22.66 -8.40
C GLY A 22 -6.08 22.51 -8.73
N PRO A 23 -5.24 22.17 -7.73
CA PRO A 23 -3.81 21.95 -7.93
C PRO A 23 -3.56 20.77 -8.87
N VAL A 24 -2.58 20.96 -9.77
CA VAL A 24 -2.06 19.93 -10.66
C VAL A 24 -0.64 19.56 -10.20
N CYS A 25 -0.43 18.29 -9.92
CA CYS A 25 0.83 17.72 -9.49
C CYS A 25 1.41 16.84 -10.59
N THR A 26 2.69 16.98 -10.87
CA THR A 26 3.46 16.12 -11.78
C THR A 26 4.29 15.10 -11.01
N LEU A 27 4.49 15.31 -9.71
CA LEU A 27 5.33 14.47 -8.86
C LEU A 27 4.56 14.03 -7.62
N SER A 28 4.75 12.77 -7.21
CA SER A 28 4.09 12.19 -6.03
C SER A 28 4.41 12.97 -4.73
N ARG A 29 5.62 13.54 -4.61
CA ARG A 29 5.99 14.39 -3.46
C ARG A 29 5.11 15.64 -3.30
N GLN A 30 4.59 16.18 -4.40
CA GLN A 30 3.70 17.34 -4.35
C GLN A 30 2.34 16.94 -3.75
N LEU A 31 1.85 15.74 -4.10
CA LEU A 31 0.65 15.17 -3.49
C LEU A 31 0.84 14.95 -2.00
N THR A 32 1.97 14.37 -1.57
CA THR A 32 2.27 14.17 -0.15
C THR A 32 2.32 15.50 0.62
N ALA A 33 2.96 16.53 0.05
CA ALA A 33 3.04 17.86 0.67
C ALA A 33 1.68 18.56 0.75
N LEU A 34 0.84 18.38 -0.27
CA LEU A 34 -0.51 18.94 -0.32
C LEU A 34 -1.48 18.22 0.63
N SER A 35 -1.25 16.93 0.86
CA SER A 35 -2.11 16.04 1.64
C SER A 35 -3.60 16.13 1.22
N PRO A 36 -3.92 15.87 -0.06
CA PRO A 36 -5.29 15.96 -0.55
C PRO A 36 -6.20 14.91 0.09
N ASP A 37 -7.49 15.20 0.10
CA ASP A 37 -8.54 14.25 0.50
C ASP A 37 -8.78 13.17 -0.56
N LEU A 38 -8.51 13.50 -1.83
CA LEU A 38 -8.65 12.66 -3.00
C LEU A 38 -7.68 13.09 -4.10
N VAL A 39 -7.04 12.10 -4.74
CA VAL A 39 -6.22 12.28 -5.95
C VAL A 39 -6.99 11.76 -7.15
N ILE A 40 -6.96 12.51 -8.25
CA ILE A 40 -7.41 12.03 -9.56
C ILE A 40 -6.16 11.89 -10.45
N ALA A 41 -5.83 10.67 -10.89
CA ALA A 41 -4.86 10.50 -11.96
C ALA A 41 -5.51 10.83 -13.29
N ALA A 42 -4.89 11.74 -14.06
CA ALA A 42 -5.34 12.13 -15.39
C ALA A 42 -5.30 10.97 -16.40
N ASP A 43 -4.56 9.91 -16.06
CA ASP A 43 -4.41 8.66 -16.79
C ASP A 43 -4.36 7.48 -15.81
N ALA A 44 -5.28 6.53 -15.93
CA ALA A 44 -5.32 5.33 -15.08
C ALA A 44 -4.16 4.35 -15.36
N THR A 45 -3.37 4.56 -16.41
CA THR A 45 -2.15 3.77 -16.66
C THR A 45 -1.01 4.16 -15.72
N GLU A 46 -1.11 5.34 -15.11
CA GLU A 46 -0.27 5.73 -13.98
C GLU A 46 -0.79 5.06 -12.71
N ALA A 47 -0.12 4.00 -12.27
CA ALA A 47 -0.47 3.33 -11.02
C ALA A 47 -0.58 4.36 -9.86
N LYS A 48 -1.51 4.13 -8.93
CA LYS A 48 -1.64 4.90 -7.69
C LYS A 48 -0.26 5.10 -7.05
N ARG A 49 0.09 6.29 -6.56
CA ARG A 49 1.47 6.63 -6.08
C ARG A 49 1.58 6.96 -4.59
N THR A 50 0.46 7.19 -3.90
CA THR A 50 0.44 7.63 -2.49
C THR A 50 -0.60 6.87 -1.68
N GLY A 51 -0.62 7.12 -0.38
CA GLY A 51 -1.61 6.58 0.54
C GLY A 51 -2.92 7.36 0.58
N HIS A 52 -3.15 8.30 -0.34
CA HIS A 52 -4.44 9.00 -0.44
C HIS A 52 -5.45 8.15 -1.25
N PRO A 53 -6.76 8.32 -1.01
CA PRO A 53 -7.78 7.82 -1.93
C PRO A 53 -7.51 8.32 -3.36
N TRP A 54 -7.58 7.41 -4.32
CA TRP A 54 -7.07 7.66 -5.66
C TRP A 54 -8.03 7.15 -6.75
N LEU A 55 -8.50 8.06 -7.60
CA LEU A 55 -9.30 7.73 -8.79
C LEU A 55 -8.44 7.71 -10.04
N GLY A 56 -8.55 6.67 -10.86
CA GLY A 56 -7.89 6.58 -12.16
C GLY A 56 -8.84 7.01 -13.27
N TRP A 57 -8.47 7.98 -14.10
CA TRP A 57 -9.22 8.28 -15.31
C TRP A 57 -8.88 7.27 -16.40
N LEU A 58 -9.79 6.33 -16.63
CA LEU A 58 -9.65 5.32 -17.64
C LEU A 58 -9.98 5.90 -19.02
N ARG A 59 -8.94 6.05 -19.85
CA ARG A 59 -9.06 6.53 -21.24
C ARG A 59 -8.83 5.43 -22.27
N ASP A 60 -8.23 4.32 -21.86
CA ASP A 60 -7.95 3.21 -22.77
C ASP A 60 -9.19 2.40 -23.14
N ASP A 61 -9.05 1.72 -24.28
CA ASP A 61 -9.98 0.71 -24.74
C ASP A 61 -9.90 -0.55 -23.86
N PRO A 62 -11.03 -1.05 -23.34
CA PRO A 62 -11.08 -2.33 -22.63
C PRO A 62 -10.36 -3.49 -23.33
N ASP A 63 -10.44 -3.59 -24.66
CA ASP A 63 -9.81 -4.67 -25.40
C ASP A 63 -8.29 -4.60 -25.32
N ARG A 64 -7.70 -3.40 -25.28
CA ARG A 64 -6.26 -3.25 -25.07
C ARG A 64 -5.85 -3.74 -23.68
N LEU A 65 -6.61 -3.38 -22.65
CA LEU A 65 -6.34 -3.80 -21.27
C LEU A 65 -6.48 -5.31 -21.06
N ARG A 66 -7.33 -6.00 -21.82
CA ARG A 66 -7.43 -7.47 -21.78
C ARG A 66 -6.15 -8.17 -22.23
N HIS A 67 -5.36 -7.53 -23.10
CA HIS A 67 -4.16 -8.12 -23.69
C HIS A 67 -2.86 -7.61 -23.06
N ASP A 68 -2.92 -6.52 -22.28
CA ASP A 68 -1.77 -5.96 -21.58
C ASP A 68 -1.96 -6.08 -20.06
N ARG A 69 -1.42 -7.16 -19.49
CA ARG A 69 -1.53 -7.43 -18.06
C ARG A 69 -0.88 -6.33 -17.23
N GLN A 70 0.29 -5.84 -17.62
CA GLN A 70 1.01 -4.84 -16.85
C GLN A 70 0.19 -3.55 -16.73
N TRP A 71 -0.45 -3.14 -17.82
CA TRP A 71 -1.33 -1.98 -17.81
C TRP A 71 -2.60 -2.17 -17.01
N LEU A 72 -3.23 -3.34 -17.15
CA LEU A 72 -4.37 -3.68 -16.33
C LEU A 72 -4.02 -3.60 -14.84
N ASP A 73 -2.84 -4.05 -14.44
CA ASP A 73 -2.39 -4.01 -13.05
C ASP A 73 -2.25 -2.56 -12.53
N CYS A 74 -1.74 -1.65 -13.37
CA CYS A 74 -1.73 -0.21 -13.07
C CYS A 74 -3.15 0.34 -12.86
N VAL A 75 -4.07 0.04 -13.77
CA VAL A 75 -5.47 0.48 -13.69
C VAL A 75 -6.10 -0.05 -12.39
N LEU A 76 -6.00 -1.35 -12.12
CA LEU A 76 -6.61 -1.99 -10.95
C LEU A 76 -5.98 -1.56 -9.61
N SER A 77 -4.83 -0.88 -9.61
CA SER A 77 -4.22 -0.32 -8.41
C SER A 77 -4.97 0.89 -7.81
N HIS A 78 -5.83 1.53 -8.59
CA HIS A 78 -6.65 2.69 -8.19
C HIS A 78 -7.79 2.28 -7.27
N ASP A 79 -8.25 3.16 -6.38
CA ASP A 79 -9.33 2.86 -5.43
C ASP A 79 -10.73 3.01 -6.05
N GLY A 80 -10.84 3.85 -7.09
CA GLY A 80 -12.03 4.04 -7.93
C GLY A 80 -11.65 4.58 -9.31
N PHE A 81 -12.64 4.85 -10.15
CA PHE A 81 -12.43 5.08 -11.58
C PHE A 81 -13.30 6.22 -12.12
N ILE A 82 -12.73 7.01 -13.02
CA ILE A 82 -13.48 7.90 -13.90
C ILE A 82 -13.49 7.27 -15.28
N VAL A 83 -14.68 7.12 -15.88
CA VAL A 83 -14.85 6.48 -17.20
C VAL A 83 -15.50 7.44 -18.19
N GLU A 84 -15.19 7.25 -19.47
CA GLU A 84 -15.72 8.06 -20.56
C GLU A 84 -16.95 7.42 -21.23
N ASN A 85 -17.12 6.10 -21.09
CA ASN A 85 -18.22 5.39 -21.74
C ASN A 85 -18.70 4.15 -20.94
N PRO A 86 -19.90 3.62 -21.26
CA PRO A 86 -20.44 2.44 -20.58
C PRO A 86 -19.62 1.15 -20.74
N ALA A 87 -18.87 1.00 -21.84
CA ALA A 87 -18.07 -0.20 -22.07
C ALA A 87 -16.91 -0.30 -21.08
N GLN A 88 -16.27 0.83 -20.74
CA GLN A 88 -15.26 0.92 -19.69
C GLN A 88 -15.84 0.60 -18.30
N ALA A 89 -17.02 1.14 -17.97
CA ALA A 89 -17.70 0.83 -16.71
C ALA A 89 -18.01 -0.66 -16.58
N GLN A 90 -18.54 -1.27 -17.64
CA GLN A 90 -18.85 -2.70 -17.67
C GLN A 90 -17.58 -3.53 -17.52
N PHE A 91 -16.51 -3.19 -18.26
CA PHE A 91 -15.22 -3.88 -18.17
C PHE A 91 -14.66 -3.90 -16.74
N LEU A 92 -14.64 -2.75 -16.07
CA LEU A 92 -14.15 -2.63 -14.69
C LEU A 92 -15.04 -3.42 -13.72
N THR A 93 -16.37 -3.34 -13.88
CA THR A 93 -17.33 -4.08 -13.06
C THR A 93 -17.12 -5.59 -13.18
N ASP A 94 -17.03 -6.10 -14.41
CA ASP A 94 -16.79 -7.52 -14.67
C ASP A 94 -15.45 -7.97 -14.09
N THR A 95 -14.39 -7.20 -14.33
CA THR A 95 -13.03 -7.53 -13.89
C THR A 95 -12.92 -7.55 -12.35
N LEU A 96 -13.53 -6.59 -11.66
CA LEU A 96 -13.44 -6.48 -10.21
C LEU A 96 -14.40 -7.42 -9.47
N SER A 97 -15.53 -7.78 -10.08
CA SER A 97 -16.53 -8.69 -9.49
C SER A 97 -15.93 -10.05 -9.10
N ALA A 98 -14.98 -10.56 -9.91
CA ALA A 98 -14.28 -11.81 -9.63
C ALA A 98 -13.48 -11.79 -8.31
N SER A 99 -13.08 -10.59 -7.85
CA SER A 99 -12.36 -10.40 -6.59
C SER A 99 -13.28 -9.99 -5.42
N GLY A 100 -14.59 -9.88 -5.64
CA GLY A 100 -15.53 -9.33 -4.65
C GLY A 100 -15.32 -7.84 -4.37
N ARG A 101 -14.50 -7.14 -5.18
CA ARG A 101 -14.20 -5.73 -5.03
C ARG A 101 -15.24 -4.89 -5.78
N PRO A 102 -15.88 -3.90 -5.13
CA PRO A 102 -16.78 -2.99 -5.83
C PRO A 102 -16.03 -2.10 -6.82
N ALA A 103 -16.61 -1.91 -8.01
CA ALA A 103 -16.12 -0.96 -9.00
C ALA A 103 -16.73 0.43 -8.71
N HIS A 104 -16.05 1.23 -7.88
CA HIS A 104 -16.45 2.63 -7.64
C HIS A 104 -16.20 3.46 -8.89
N ILE A 105 -17.26 3.78 -9.63
CA ILE A 105 -17.18 4.41 -10.95
C ILE A 105 -17.92 5.75 -10.93
N LEU A 106 -17.29 6.76 -11.53
CA LEU A 106 -17.89 8.03 -11.88
C LEU A 106 -17.78 8.23 -13.40
N THR A 107 -18.82 8.71 -14.07
CA THR A 107 -18.69 9.09 -15.47
C THR A 107 -18.03 10.45 -15.59
N ILE A 108 -17.34 10.72 -16.69
CA ILE A 108 -16.75 12.05 -16.93
C ILE A 108 -17.81 13.17 -16.96
N ALA A 109 -19.03 12.86 -17.38
CA ALA A 109 -20.15 13.81 -17.38
C ALA A 109 -20.60 14.18 -15.96
N ASP A 110 -20.39 13.28 -15.00
CA ASP A 110 -20.74 13.45 -13.59
C ASP A 110 -19.56 13.94 -12.74
N LEU A 111 -18.45 14.36 -13.36
CA LEU A 111 -17.28 14.88 -12.65
C LEU A 111 -17.56 16.28 -12.08
N ALA A 112 -18.33 16.30 -11.00
CA ALA A 112 -18.73 17.48 -10.26
C ALA A 112 -18.49 17.28 -8.75
N PRO A 113 -18.40 18.36 -7.95
CA PRO A 113 -18.03 18.27 -6.53
C PRO A 113 -18.90 17.33 -5.68
N GLU A 114 -20.22 17.34 -5.89
CA GLU A 114 -21.15 16.53 -5.09
C GLU A 114 -21.04 15.02 -5.40
N PRO A 115 -21.16 14.55 -6.67
CA PRO A 115 -20.92 13.15 -7.01
C PRO A 115 -19.55 12.65 -6.58
N LEU A 116 -18.51 13.48 -6.72
CA LEU A 116 -17.15 13.13 -6.30
C LEU A 116 -17.04 12.96 -4.78
N SER A 117 -17.72 13.80 -4.01
CA SER A 117 -17.77 13.69 -2.55
C SER A 117 -18.50 12.42 -2.11
N ALA A 118 -19.61 12.08 -2.76
CA ALA A 118 -20.34 10.83 -2.51
C ALA A 118 -19.46 9.61 -2.80
N LEU A 119 -18.84 9.56 -3.99
CA LEU A 119 -17.93 8.48 -4.39
C LEU A 119 -16.74 8.36 -3.43
N LEU A 120 -16.18 9.48 -2.98
CA LEU A 120 -15.08 9.47 -2.00
C LEU A 120 -15.51 8.81 -0.68
N GLY A 121 -16.74 9.05 -0.22
CA GLY A 121 -17.28 8.37 0.96
C GLY A 121 -17.31 6.86 0.80
N GLU A 122 -17.78 6.37 -0.34
CA GLU A 122 -17.81 4.95 -0.68
C GLU A 122 -16.40 4.34 -0.78
N VAL A 123 -15.51 5.01 -1.52
CA VAL A 123 -14.11 4.59 -1.67
C VAL A 123 -13.42 4.52 -0.31
N ARG A 124 -13.63 5.50 0.56
CA ARG A 124 -13.02 5.50 1.90
C ARG A 124 -13.51 4.34 2.75
N ALA A 125 -14.79 4.01 2.65
CA ALA A 125 -15.36 2.86 3.36
C ALA A 125 -14.84 1.53 2.81
N ALA A 126 -14.85 1.35 1.49
CA ALA A 126 -14.50 0.08 0.84
C ALA A 126 -12.99 -0.20 0.83
N ALA A 127 -12.16 0.81 0.57
CA ALA A 127 -10.71 0.66 0.53
C ALA A 127 -10.06 0.76 1.92
N GLY A 128 -10.84 0.87 3.00
CA GLY A 128 -10.33 0.87 4.36
C GLY A 128 -9.60 2.15 4.77
N PHE A 129 -9.95 3.30 4.21
CA PHE A 129 -9.44 4.60 4.67
C PHE A 129 -10.19 5.16 5.87
N ALA A 130 -11.40 4.65 6.11
CA ALA A 130 -12.12 4.90 7.36
C ALA A 130 -11.73 3.86 8.42
N PRO A 131 -11.63 4.24 9.70
CA PRO A 131 -11.53 3.28 10.79
C PRO A 131 -12.70 2.30 10.71
N THR A 132 -12.40 1.02 10.61
CA THR A 132 -13.42 -0.04 10.70
C THR A 132 -13.57 -0.49 12.15
N GLY A 133 -14.67 -1.18 12.47
CA GLY A 133 -15.13 -1.55 13.83
C GLY A 133 -14.16 -2.42 14.66
N PRO A 134 -14.63 -3.41 15.45
CA PRO A 134 -13.73 -4.16 16.33
C PRO A 134 -12.60 -4.80 15.53
N ALA A 135 -11.37 -4.37 15.83
CA ALA A 135 -10.24 -4.67 14.99
C ALA A 135 -9.76 -6.10 15.15
N VAL A 136 -9.60 -6.79 14.02
CA VAL A 136 -8.87 -8.06 13.93
C VAL A 136 -7.46 -7.81 14.46
N ARG A 137 -6.97 -8.70 15.32
CA ARG A 137 -5.63 -8.53 15.88
C ARG A 137 -4.63 -8.97 14.81
N VAL A 138 -3.64 -8.12 14.56
CA VAL A 138 -2.56 -8.41 13.62
C VAL A 138 -1.23 -8.10 14.30
N ASP A 139 -0.33 -9.08 14.37
CA ASP A 139 1.04 -8.87 14.87
C ASP A 139 2.01 -8.74 13.70
N TYR A 140 2.73 -7.62 13.62
CA TYR A 140 3.81 -7.43 12.66
C TYR A 140 5.16 -7.81 13.26
N ILE A 141 5.87 -8.71 12.60
CA ILE A 141 7.25 -9.07 12.92
C ILE A 141 8.17 -8.16 12.11
N VAL A 142 8.99 -7.36 12.80
CA VAL A 142 9.95 -6.43 12.18
C VAL A 142 11.35 -6.80 12.64
N ARG A 143 12.24 -7.09 11.69
CA ARG A 143 13.65 -7.42 12.01
C ARG A 143 14.48 -6.16 11.97
N ILE A 144 15.26 -5.92 13.03
CA ILE A 144 16.07 -4.70 13.18
C ILE A 144 17.51 -5.03 13.58
N GLY A 145 18.44 -4.12 13.27
CA GLY A 145 19.85 -4.21 13.70
C GLY A 145 20.87 -3.92 12.61
N GLY A 146 20.47 -3.88 11.34
CA GLY A 146 21.38 -3.63 10.22
C GLY A 146 21.49 -2.16 9.80
N ARG A 147 20.61 -1.30 10.31
CA ARG A 147 20.39 0.07 9.84
C ARG A 147 20.21 1.03 11.01
N ASP A 148 20.26 2.33 10.72
CA ASP A 148 20.04 3.36 11.72
C ASP A 148 18.57 3.47 12.13
N ILE A 149 18.33 4.20 13.23
CA ILE A 149 17.02 4.36 13.84
C ILE A 149 15.98 5.05 12.94
N GLY A 150 16.41 5.83 11.94
CA GLY A 150 15.49 6.51 11.01
C GLY A 150 14.63 5.54 10.21
N PHE A 151 15.20 4.39 9.82
CA PHE A 151 14.48 3.32 9.14
C PHE A 151 13.41 2.70 10.05
N VAL A 152 13.82 2.28 11.24
CA VAL A 152 12.91 1.71 12.26
C VAL A 152 11.78 2.69 12.59
N ARG A 153 12.10 3.98 12.78
CA ARG A 153 11.11 5.04 13.03
C ARG A 153 10.06 5.08 11.94
N ARG A 154 10.48 5.13 10.67
CA ARG A 154 9.59 5.22 9.51
C ARG A 154 8.70 3.99 9.37
N CYS A 155 9.28 2.80 9.58
CA CYS A 155 8.56 1.54 9.61
C CYS A 155 7.44 1.57 10.68
N LEU A 156 7.79 1.94 11.91
CA LEU A 156 6.84 2.04 13.02
C LEU A 156 5.80 3.13 12.80
N ASP A 157 6.17 4.31 12.30
CA ASP A 157 5.21 5.36 11.97
C ASP A 157 4.17 4.89 10.94
N SER A 158 4.58 4.09 9.95
CA SER A 158 3.66 3.54 8.94
C SER A 158 2.71 2.48 9.50
N LEU A 159 3.15 1.71 10.49
CA LEU A 159 2.32 0.75 11.22
C LEU A 159 1.36 1.47 12.18
N ALA A 160 1.81 2.53 12.84
CA ALA A 160 0.98 3.36 13.72
C ALA A 160 -0.10 4.14 12.94
N ALA A 161 0.18 4.47 11.67
CA ALA A 161 -0.76 5.15 10.79
C ALA A 161 -1.84 4.23 10.19
N GLN A 162 -1.88 2.93 10.54
CA GLN A 162 -2.89 2.03 10.01
C GLN A 162 -4.30 2.42 10.48
N THR A 163 -5.26 2.37 9.56
CA THR A 163 -6.69 2.61 9.83
C THR A 163 -7.35 1.42 10.53
N SER A 164 -6.76 0.23 10.39
CA SER A 164 -7.11 -0.92 11.21
C SER A 164 -6.59 -0.72 12.63
N GLY A 165 -7.45 -0.90 13.63
CA GLY A 165 -7.00 -1.02 15.01
C GLY A 165 -6.23 -2.33 15.24
N GLY A 166 -5.87 -2.58 16.51
CA GLY A 166 -5.42 -3.91 16.94
C GLY A 166 -4.01 -4.31 16.50
N ILE A 167 -3.24 -3.40 15.91
CA ILE A 167 -1.86 -3.64 15.46
C ILE A 167 -0.95 -3.89 16.67
N GLY A 168 -0.34 -5.06 16.71
CA GLY A 168 0.81 -5.37 17.55
C GLY A 168 2.09 -5.38 16.75
N VAL A 169 3.21 -5.07 17.39
CA VAL A 169 4.54 -5.07 16.76
C VAL A 169 5.51 -5.87 17.62
N ILE A 170 6.23 -6.76 16.97
CA ILE A 170 7.29 -7.60 17.55
C ILE A 170 8.59 -7.23 16.85
N LEU A 171 9.40 -6.41 17.51
CA LEU A 171 10.73 -6.07 17.05
C LEU A 171 11.69 -7.21 17.38
N VAL A 172 12.35 -7.77 16.37
CA VAL A 172 13.37 -8.80 16.55
C VAL A 172 14.74 -8.22 16.24
N ARG A 173 15.50 -7.94 17.30
CA ARG A 173 16.80 -7.28 17.23
C ARG A 173 17.93 -8.31 17.18
N TYR A 174 18.71 -8.27 16.11
CA TYR A 174 19.90 -9.13 15.95
C TYR A 174 21.23 -8.38 16.15
N ALA A 175 21.19 -7.05 16.21
CA ALA A 175 22.32 -6.18 16.51
C ALA A 175 21.84 -4.87 17.15
N PRO A 176 22.66 -4.17 17.95
CA PRO A 176 22.25 -2.95 18.64
C PRO A 176 21.78 -1.84 17.69
N VAL A 177 20.66 -1.20 18.02
CA VAL A 177 20.14 -0.02 17.31
C VAL A 177 20.14 1.16 18.29
N ARG A 178 20.97 2.17 18.02
CA ARG A 178 21.09 3.34 18.91
C ARG A 178 19.79 4.12 18.94
N GLY A 179 19.28 4.42 20.14
CA GLY A 179 18.07 5.21 20.35
C GLY A 179 16.76 4.40 20.24
N LEU A 180 16.84 3.08 20.13
CA LEU A 180 15.67 2.21 20.02
C LEU A 180 14.72 2.34 21.21
N ASP A 181 15.24 2.37 22.43
CA ASP A 181 14.39 2.41 23.63
C ASP A 181 13.51 3.66 23.67
N ALA A 182 14.07 4.82 23.29
CA ALA A 182 13.33 6.07 23.20
C ALA A 182 12.28 6.05 22.07
N GLU A 183 12.61 5.43 20.94
CA GLU A 183 11.68 5.27 19.83
C GLU A 183 10.53 4.32 20.18
N MET A 184 10.83 3.22 20.88
CA MET A 184 9.81 2.29 21.37
C MET A 184 8.87 2.97 22.36
N GLU A 185 9.39 3.78 23.29
CA GLU A 185 8.56 4.50 24.25
C GLU A 185 7.66 5.52 23.56
N ARG A 186 8.17 6.23 22.55
CA ARG A 186 7.36 7.13 21.72
C ARG A 186 6.20 6.41 21.05
N GLN A 187 6.43 5.18 20.57
CA GLN A 187 5.49 4.44 19.75
C GLN A 187 4.49 3.59 20.55
N ARG A 188 4.82 3.24 21.79
CA ARG A 188 4.00 2.38 22.65
C ARG A 188 2.50 2.76 22.71
N PRO A 189 2.11 4.05 22.78
CA PRO A 189 0.69 4.42 22.83
C PRO A 189 -0.12 4.12 21.56
N HIS A 190 0.56 3.91 20.42
CA HIS A 190 -0.09 3.70 19.13
C HIS A 190 -0.38 2.23 18.81
N PHE A 191 0.16 1.31 19.60
CA PHE A 191 0.05 -0.12 19.34
C PHE A 191 -0.69 -0.86 20.45
N ARG A 192 -1.38 -1.93 20.07
CA ARG A 192 -1.95 -2.90 21.02
C ARG A 192 -0.84 -3.52 21.88
N ARG A 193 0.29 -3.83 21.27
CA ARG A 193 1.52 -4.30 21.91
C ARG A 193 2.74 -3.88 21.11
N LEU A 194 3.84 -3.65 21.80
CA LEU A 194 5.14 -3.36 21.20
C LEU A 194 6.21 -4.06 22.04
N ASP A 195 6.71 -5.16 21.50
CA ASP A 195 7.68 -6.02 22.16
C ASP A 195 9.03 -6.01 21.45
N LEU A 196 10.07 -6.29 22.23
CA LEU A 196 11.43 -6.44 21.74
C LEU A 196 11.96 -7.82 22.10
N ILE A 197 12.40 -8.56 21.09
CA ILE A 197 13.09 -9.83 21.23
C ILE A 197 14.54 -9.62 20.82
N ASP A 198 15.43 -9.78 21.78
CA ASP A 198 16.86 -9.82 21.52
C ASP A 198 17.28 -11.23 21.14
N ILE A 199 17.69 -11.40 19.88
CA ILE A 199 18.43 -12.59 19.50
C ILE A 199 19.90 -12.28 19.74
N ALA A 200 20.37 -12.70 20.92
CA ALA A 200 21.79 -12.72 21.21
C ALA A 200 22.51 -13.37 20.03
N SER A 201 23.54 -12.71 19.48
CA SER A 201 24.54 -13.44 18.70
C SER A 201 25.24 -14.35 19.70
N PRO A 202 25.01 -15.68 19.71
CA PRO A 202 25.83 -16.54 20.54
C PRO A 202 27.30 -16.39 20.10
N PRO A 203 28.29 -16.79 20.92
CA PRO A 203 29.71 -16.74 20.55
C PRO A 203 30.09 -17.60 19.32
N ILE A 204 29.11 -18.23 18.67
CA ILE A 204 29.27 -19.20 17.58
C ILE A 204 28.46 -18.70 16.37
N GLY A 205 28.95 -17.64 15.73
CA GLY A 205 28.54 -17.23 14.38
C GLY A 205 27.42 -16.17 14.30
N PRO A 206 27.22 -15.60 13.10
CA PRO A 206 26.26 -14.53 12.87
C PRO A 206 24.81 -15.04 13.00
N THR A 207 23.97 -14.27 13.69
CA THR A 207 22.52 -14.50 13.71
C THR A 207 21.95 -14.51 12.29
N THR A 208 21.18 -15.55 11.95
CA THR A 208 20.60 -15.68 10.60
C THR A 208 19.25 -14.97 10.50
N ARG A 209 18.92 -14.46 9.30
CA ARG A 209 17.60 -13.87 8.99
C ARG A 209 16.43 -14.80 9.37
N SER A 210 16.64 -16.12 9.26
CA SER A 210 15.67 -17.15 9.61
C SER A 210 15.48 -17.29 11.12
N ALA A 211 16.56 -17.21 11.91
CA ALA A 211 16.46 -17.24 13.37
C ALA A 211 15.61 -16.08 13.91
N CYS A 212 15.79 -14.88 13.36
CA CYS A 212 14.97 -13.71 13.68
C CYS A 212 13.49 -13.94 13.39
N LEU A 213 13.18 -14.46 12.20
CA LEU A 213 11.80 -14.76 11.83
C LEU A 213 11.18 -15.78 12.79
N TRP A 214 11.87 -16.88 13.08
CA TRP A 214 11.34 -17.92 13.96
C TRP A 214 11.12 -17.44 15.39
N ALA A 215 11.96 -16.53 15.91
CA ALA A 215 11.73 -15.94 17.23
C ALA A 215 10.48 -15.05 17.23
N GLY A 216 10.30 -14.21 16.20
CA GLY A 216 9.10 -13.40 16.05
C GLY A 216 7.83 -14.26 15.96
N LEU A 217 7.84 -15.31 15.13
CA LEU A 217 6.71 -16.22 14.94
C LEU A 217 6.28 -16.91 16.24
N ARG A 218 7.22 -17.25 17.12
CA ARG A 218 6.89 -17.85 18.42
C ARG A 218 6.21 -16.89 19.40
N SER A 219 6.27 -15.59 19.14
CA SER A 219 5.72 -14.53 20.00
C SER A 219 4.43 -13.92 19.45
N VAL A 220 3.97 -14.35 18.28
CA VAL A 220 2.67 -13.95 17.70
C VAL A 220 1.54 -14.47 18.58
N GLU A 221 0.61 -13.59 18.95
CA GLU A 221 -0.61 -13.92 19.70
C GLU A 221 -1.89 -13.47 19.00
N ALA A 222 -1.74 -12.70 17.92
CA ALA A 222 -2.80 -12.22 17.06
C ALA A 222 -3.42 -13.32 16.17
N ASP A 223 -4.61 -13.03 15.63
CA ASP A 223 -5.31 -13.92 14.68
C ASP A 223 -4.58 -14.00 13.34
N LEU A 224 -3.94 -12.88 12.95
CA LEU A 224 -3.12 -12.74 11.75
C LEU A 224 -1.73 -12.24 12.12
N PHE A 225 -0.75 -12.49 11.24
CA PHE A 225 0.56 -11.86 11.36
C PHE A 225 1.04 -11.32 10.02
N GLY A 226 1.85 -10.26 10.10
CA GLY A 226 2.55 -9.67 8.98
C GLY A 226 4.05 -9.73 9.19
N MET A 227 4.80 -9.64 8.09
CA MET A 227 6.24 -9.41 8.13
C MET A 227 6.54 -8.10 7.43
N LEU A 228 7.37 -7.27 8.04
CA LEU A 228 7.80 -6.00 7.45
C LEU A 228 9.29 -5.82 7.70
N ASP A 229 10.07 -5.51 6.66
CA ASP A 229 11.48 -5.16 6.85
C ASP A 229 11.58 -3.73 7.41
N ASP A 230 12.64 -3.45 8.17
CA ASP A 230 12.79 -2.18 8.90
C ASP A 230 12.99 -0.96 8.00
N ASP A 231 13.31 -1.17 6.72
CA ASP A 231 13.40 -0.10 5.72
C ASP A 231 12.16 0.10 4.87
N ASP A 232 11.09 -0.64 5.14
CA ASP A 232 9.84 -0.57 4.41
C ASP A 232 8.78 0.25 5.14
N ALA A 233 7.73 0.66 4.40
CA ALA A 233 6.62 1.43 4.96
C ALA A 233 5.30 1.05 4.27
N LEU A 234 4.23 1.04 5.04
CA LEU A 234 2.90 0.65 4.58
C LEU A 234 2.02 1.88 4.31
N HIS A 235 1.07 1.75 3.38
CA HIS A 235 0.00 2.73 3.26
C HIS A 235 -0.97 2.62 4.45
N PRO A 236 -1.62 3.71 4.89
CA PRO A 236 -2.51 3.71 6.04
C PRO A 236 -3.64 2.68 5.98
N ASN A 237 -4.11 2.31 4.79
CA ASN A 237 -5.19 1.35 4.61
C ASN A 237 -4.71 -0.09 4.33
N HIS A 238 -3.41 -0.36 4.44
CA HIS A 238 -2.81 -1.65 4.08
C HIS A 238 -3.47 -2.81 4.83
N VAL A 239 -3.44 -2.77 6.16
CA VAL A 239 -3.96 -3.87 6.99
C VAL A 239 -5.46 -4.03 6.79
N ALA A 240 -6.20 -2.92 6.74
CA ALA A 240 -7.65 -2.93 6.51
C ALA A 240 -8.02 -3.58 5.17
N SER A 241 -7.22 -3.34 4.12
CA SER A 241 -7.46 -3.91 2.79
C SER A 241 -7.17 -5.41 2.69
N LEU A 242 -6.21 -5.93 3.46
CA LEU A 242 -5.79 -7.33 3.37
C LEU A 242 -6.51 -8.25 4.35
N THR A 243 -6.95 -7.72 5.48
CA THR A 243 -7.57 -8.52 6.55
C THR A 243 -8.76 -9.35 6.07
N PRO A 244 -9.73 -8.82 5.30
CA PRO A 244 -10.84 -9.62 4.78
C PRO A 244 -10.38 -10.78 3.87
N LEU A 245 -9.32 -10.55 3.07
CA LEU A 245 -8.74 -11.57 2.20
C LEU A 245 -8.02 -12.65 3.00
N ALA A 246 -7.23 -12.26 3.98
CA ALA A 246 -6.52 -13.20 4.85
C ALA A 246 -7.50 -14.08 5.64
N LEU A 247 -8.58 -13.49 6.16
CA LEU A 247 -9.61 -14.20 6.91
C LEU A 247 -10.47 -15.14 6.05
N SER A 248 -10.54 -14.93 4.73
CA SER A 248 -11.21 -15.87 3.81
C SER A 248 -10.39 -17.15 3.56
N GLY A 249 -9.21 -17.28 4.18
CA GLY A 249 -8.29 -18.40 3.99
C GLY A 249 -7.30 -18.21 2.84
N SER A 250 -7.26 -17.01 2.24
CA SER A 250 -6.29 -16.67 1.19
C SER A 250 -4.94 -16.31 1.81
N ILE A 251 -3.83 -16.66 1.15
CA ILE A 251 -2.54 -16.03 1.46
C ILE A 251 -2.56 -14.67 0.75
N ALA A 252 -2.75 -13.61 1.52
CA ALA A 252 -2.71 -12.25 1.02
C ALA A 252 -1.24 -11.78 0.98
N ILE A 253 -0.64 -11.71 -0.21
CA ILE A 253 0.69 -11.15 -0.41
C ILE A 253 0.54 -9.73 -0.97
N ALA A 254 1.02 -8.78 -0.20
CA ALA A 254 1.07 -7.38 -0.57
C ALA A 254 2.51 -6.90 -0.67
N GLY A 255 2.90 -6.36 -1.81
CA GLY A 255 4.23 -5.78 -1.98
C GLY A 255 4.28 -4.88 -3.20
N SER A 256 4.17 -3.56 -3.00
CA SER A 256 4.75 -2.60 -3.95
C SER A 256 6.15 -2.19 -3.46
N VAL A 257 7.00 -1.82 -4.41
CA VAL A 257 8.34 -1.30 -4.19
C VAL A 257 8.31 0.14 -4.67
N GLN A 258 8.35 1.09 -3.73
CA GLN A 258 8.63 2.48 -4.04
C GLN A 258 10.00 2.77 -3.44
N VAL A 259 11.00 2.98 -4.29
CA VAL A 259 12.31 3.44 -3.83
C VAL A 259 12.10 4.85 -3.26
N TRP A 260 12.59 5.15 -2.05
CA TRP A 260 12.78 6.53 -1.57
C TRP A 260 14.28 6.86 -1.74
N ASP A 261 14.63 7.97 -2.37
CA ASP A 261 16.03 8.37 -2.52
C ASP A 261 16.46 9.29 -1.37
N ASP A 262 16.92 8.67 -0.28
CA ASP A 262 17.39 9.38 0.91
C ASP A 262 18.56 10.35 0.62
N ALA A 263 19.29 10.22 -0.50
CA ALA A 263 20.35 11.17 -0.87
C ALA A 263 19.78 12.54 -1.30
N ALA A 264 18.52 12.59 -1.75
CA ALA A 264 17.77 13.80 -2.04
C ALA A 264 16.81 14.20 -0.89
N GLY A 265 16.84 13.47 0.23
CA GLY A 265 15.95 13.65 1.38
C GLY A 265 14.87 12.57 1.48
N PRO A 266 13.89 12.69 2.39
CA PRO A 266 12.87 11.66 2.66
C PRO A 266 11.81 11.52 1.55
N PHE A 267 12.16 11.83 0.30
CA PHE A 267 11.22 12.01 -0.80
C PHE A 267 11.32 10.88 -1.84
N PRO A 268 10.22 10.59 -2.57
CA PRO A 268 10.25 9.74 -3.76
C PRO A 268 11.33 10.22 -4.75
N PRO A 269 11.99 9.31 -5.48
CA PRO A 269 12.93 9.64 -6.53
C PRO A 269 12.27 10.56 -7.54
N ASP A 270 13.07 11.43 -8.15
CA ASP A 270 12.61 12.35 -9.19
C ASP A 270 12.04 11.63 -10.43
N ASP A 271 12.45 10.37 -10.63
CA ASP A 271 12.02 9.53 -11.74
C ASP A 271 10.93 8.54 -11.29
N PRO A 272 9.67 8.70 -11.77
CA PRO A 272 8.54 7.85 -11.40
C PRO A 272 8.61 6.42 -11.98
N SER A 273 9.57 6.13 -12.87
CA SER A 273 9.76 4.79 -13.46
C SER A 273 10.35 3.77 -12.46
N PHE A 274 10.93 4.22 -11.35
CA PHE A 274 11.50 3.35 -10.29
C PHE A 274 10.48 2.83 -9.27
N GLU A 275 9.19 3.03 -9.53
CA GLU A 275 8.12 2.59 -8.64
C GLU A 275 7.31 1.47 -9.31
N HIS A 276 7.33 0.30 -8.68
CA HIS A 276 6.68 -0.91 -9.17
C HIS A 276 5.66 -1.40 -8.16
N ARG A 277 4.42 -1.66 -8.58
CA ARG A 277 3.34 -2.15 -7.72
C ARG A 277 2.76 -3.44 -8.28
N THR A 278 2.92 -4.55 -7.55
CA THR A 278 2.30 -5.83 -7.94
C THR A 278 1.72 -6.51 -6.71
N PHE A 279 0.51 -7.06 -6.82
CA PHE A 279 -0.15 -7.76 -5.73
C PHE A 279 -0.48 -9.16 -6.16
N HIS A 280 -0.36 -10.10 -5.24
CA HIS A 280 -0.69 -11.47 -5.48
C HIS A 280 -1.62 -11.94 -4.36
N ALA A 281 -2.92 -11.95 -4.63
CA ALA A 281 -3.85 -12.72 -3.82
C ALA A 281 -3.79 -14.17 -4.28
N LEU A 282 -3.34 -15.06 -3.39
CA LEU A 282 -3.36 -16.50 -3.62
C LEU A 282 -4.62 -17.05 -2.95
N PRO A 283 -5.58 -17.61 -3.71
CA PRO A 283 -6.70 -18.33 -3.11
C PRO A 283 -6.23 -19.39 -2.10
N PRO A 284 -7.14 -19.87 -1.22
CA PRO A 284 -6.84 -20.97 -0.31
C PRO A 284 -6.18 -22.13 -1.08
N PRO A 285 -5.12 -22.76 -0.55
CA PRO A 285 -4.35 -23.73 -1.30
C PRO A 285 -5.20 -24.97 -1.66
N ASP A 286 -5.71 -25.00 -2.89
CA ASP A 286 -5.98 -26.25 -3.60
C ASP A 286 -4.64 -26.71 -4.19
N ARG A 287 -4.08 -27.77 -3.60
CA ARG A 287 -2.79 -28.36 -4.01
C ARG A 287 -2.76 -28.73 -5.50
N SER A 288 -3.92 -29.01 -6.11
CA SER A 288 -4.01 -29.37 -7.53
C SER A 288 -3.99 -28.16 -8.46
N ALA A 289 -4.43 -27.01 -7.95
CA ALA A 289 -4.64 -25.82 -8.75
C ALA A 289 -3.45 -24.85 -8.71
N PHE A 290 -2.54 -24.98 -7.73
CA PHE A 290 -1.30 -24.18 -7.59
C PHE A 290 -0.43 -24.07 -8.86
N MET A 291 -0.64 -24.94 -9.86
CA MET A 291 0.05 -24.97 -11.16
C MET A 291 -0.69 -24.24 -12.30
N ALA A 292 -1.88 -23.68 -12.07
CA ALA A 292 -2.80 -23.24 -13.15
C ALA A 292 -3.39 -21.83 -13.00
N TRP A 293 -2.88 -20.95 -12.13
CA TRP A 293 -3.71 -19.86 -11.57
C TRP A 293 -3.76 -18.52 -12.32
N ASN A 294 -5.00 -17.99 -12.36
CA ASN A 294 -5.39 -16.62 -12.68
C ASN A 294 -5.34 -15.75 -11.41
N LEU A 295 -4.70 -14.59 -11.53
CA LEU A 295 -4.23 -13.75 -10.42
C LEU A 295 -5.19 -12.59 -10.09
N ALA A 296 -5.57 -12.41 -8.83
CA ALA A 296 -6.28 -11.20 -8.34
C ALA A 296 -5.31 -10.18 -7.73
N ILE A 297 -5.52 -8.89 -8.03
CA ILE A 297 -4.61 -7.77 -7.73
C ILE A 297 -5.35 -6.72 -6.90
N HIS A 298 -4.75 -6.31 -5.79
CA HIS A 298 -5.28 -5.26 -4.92
C HIS A 298 -4.15 -4.48 -4.26
N SER A 299 -3.99 -3.17 -4.47
CA SER A 299 -2.75 -2.44 -4.11
C SER A 299 -2.71 -1.64 -2.80
N SER A 300 -1.75 -1.90 -1.88
CA SER A 300 -1.54 -1.12 -0.63
C SER A 300 -0.19 -1.23 0.17
N ALA A 301 1.03 -1.45 -0.35
CA ALA A 301 2.26 -1.61 0.51
C ALA A 301 3.58 -1.16 -0.13
N GLY A 302 4.57 -0.55 0.53
CA GLY A 302 5.83 -0.06 -0.08
C GLY A 302 7.13 -0.72 0.45
N THR A 303 8.13 -0.97 -0.41
CA THR A 303 9.44 -1.56 -0.03
C THR A 303 10.64 -1.03 -0.85
N ARG A 304 11.90 -1.21 -0.37
CA ARG A 304 13.17 -0.86 -1.09
C ARG A 304 13.94 -2.11 -1.55
N SER A 305 14.51 -2.09 -2.77
CA SER A 305 15.59 -3.02 -3.16
C SER A 305 16.75 -2.28 -3.86
N ARG A 306 17.98 -2.58 -3.44
CA ARG A 306 19.21 -2.27 -4.20
C ARG A 306 20.10 -3.52 -4.17
N SER A 307 20.07 -4.35 -5.20
CA SER A 307 21.11 -5.35 -5.46
C SER A 307 22.18 -4.74 -6.37
N GLY A 308 23.13 -4.02 -5.77
CA GLY A 308 24.34 -3.56 -6.43
C GLY A 308 25.53 -4.46 -6.06
N PHE A 309 25.55 -5.71 -6.54
CA PHE A 309 26.73 -6.57 -6.42
C PHE A 309 27.73 -6.20 -7.52
N ARG A 310 28.61 -5.23 -7.28
CA ARG A 310 29.82 -5.07 -8.09
C ARG A 310 30.80 -6.17 -7.68
N ARG A 311 30.94 -7.19 -8.53
CA ARG A 311 32.10 -8.08 -8.49
C ARG A 311 33.36 -7.23 -8.68
N ARG A 312 34.29 -7.30 -7.73
CA ARG A 312 35.71 -7.33 -8.06
C ARG A 312 36.12 -8.80 -8.09
#